data_AF-A0A5A7R3F3-F1
#
_entry.id   AF-A0A5A7R3F3-F1
#
_cell.length_a   1.000
_cell.length_b   1.000
_cell.length_c   1.000
_cell.angle_alpha   90.00
_cell.angle_beta   90.00
_cell.angle_gamma   90.00
#
_symmetry.space_group_name_H-M   'P 1'
#
loop_
_entity.id
_entity.type
_entity.pdbx_description
1 polymer ?
#
loop_
_entity_poly.entity_id
_entity_poly.type
_entity_poly.pdbx_seq_one_letter_code
_entity_poly.pdbx_strand_id
1 'polypeptide(L)'
;MEACPYLGEDVLVEILTRLPVKALLRLRSVCKSWKSMIGSPEFRSLHLSSKRHSSKVLLTTKYPQLRGPHEPVVEWYLLLDNDHHRPADSSWLGPLDFPFEYPRFTSPHIVGSINGLICESLSPTRASDVQAVISIMLWNPTIRRHVYLPDLTLTNSKPDESSMEFGYDPTTDDYKIVVLTLPAEFNVYSLNSNAWRRGNLLVHQCPDSKTFRSTGAFVGGKMHWLLCMADYEMGPYCSSYSLYSFDVAEEVFEEVALPPQDPVAFSFPRVTVLGDSLLVGLASNWNSSWTIWVQIAAGGWKKMYTVKDPMSRPTEFVCVLKNGELIMDRWPDDDSSGLSAHDPRARQFKDLEPLPFSQLRQYGGVASLNDHQESLVLLDCTPVADPRSMSCQLSTQGEMADQLTDDQISEFKEAFSLFDKDGDGCITTKELGTVMRSLGQNPTEAELQDMINEVDADGNGTIDFPEFLNLMARKMKDTDSEEELKEAFRVFDKDQNGFISAAELRHVMTNLGEKLTDEEVDEMIREADVDGDGQINYEEFVKVMMAK
;
A
#
# COMPACT_ATOMS: atom_id res chain seq x y z
N MET A 1 23.72 24.03 -39.70
CA MET A 1 22.89 23.77 -38.50
C MET A 1 23.84 23.30 -37.42
N GLU A 2 24.24 24.21 -36.54
CA GLU A 2 25.07 23.88 -35.38
C GLU A 2 24.25 22.99 -34.44
N ALA A 3 24.85 21.88 -34.02
CA ALA A 3 24.26 20.96 -33.05
C ALA A 3 24.06 21.70 -31.72
N CYS A 4 22.82 21.71 -31.24
CA CYS A 4 22.51 22.15 -29.89
C CYS A 4 23.37 21.34 -28.89
N PRO A 5 24.08 21.97 -27.94
CA PRO A 5 24.90 21.23 -26.99
C PRO A 5 23.95 20.44 -26.07
N TYR A 6 23.86 19.12 -26.29
CA TYR A 6 23.22 18.23 -25.34
C TYR A 6 23.93 18.40 -23.99
N LEU A 7 23.18 18.77 -22.93
CA LEU A 7 23.71 18.68 -21.58
C LEU A 7 24.18 17.24 -21.34
N GLY A 8 25.37 17.08 -20.76
CA GLY A 8 25.88 15.77 -20.36
C GLY A 8 24.95 15.10 -19.33
N GLU A 9 24.91 13.77 -19.37
CA GLU A 9 24.04 12.96 -18.51
C GLU A 9 24.26 13.25 -17.01
N ASP A 10 25.52 13.43 -16.61
CA ASP A 10 25.89 13.77 -15.23
C ASP A 10 25.28 15.10 -14.77
N VAL A 11 25.26 16.11 -15.64
CA VAL A 11 24.68 17.43 -15.34
C VAL A 11 23.15 17.33 -15.26
N LEU A 12 22.54 16.50 -16.10
CA LEU A 12 21.10 16.22 -16.02
C LEU A 12 20.74 15.51 -14.70
N VAL A 13 21.50 14.50 -14.30
CA VAL A 13 21.32 13.81 -13.01
C VAL A 13 21.45 14.81 -11.85
N GLU A 14 22.46 15.68 -11.87
CA GLU A 14 22.65 16.73 -10.85
C GLU A 14 21.48 17.73 -10.80
N ILE A 15 20.93 18.13 -11.95
CA ILE A 15 19.76 19.01 -12.00
C ILE A 15 18.53 18.29 -11.45
N LEU A 16 18.25 17.07 -11.92
CA LEU A 16 17.06 16.31 -11.56
C LEU A 16 17.06 15.92 -10.08
N THR A 17 18.21 15.53 -9.51
CA THR A 17 18.34 15.19 -8.07
C THR A 17 17.92 16.33 -7.13
N ARG A 18 18.04 17.59 -7.58
CA ARG A 18 17.61 18.76 -6.81
C ARG A 18 16.11 19.03 -6.88
N LEU A 19 15.39 18.45 -7.85
CA LEU A 19 13.97 18.69 -8.05
C LEU A 19 13.09 17.94 -7.02
N PRO A 20 11.92 18.48 -6.64
CA PRO A 20 10.95 17.77 -5.80
C PRO A 20 10.36 16.57 -6.53
N VAL A 21 9.91 15.56 -5.77
CA VAL A 21 9.40 14.30 -6.35
C VAL A 21 8.26 14.55 -7.33
N LYS A 22 7.31 15.44 -6.98
CA LYS A 22 6.19 15.80 -7.87
C LYS A 22 6.64 16.35 -9.23
N ALA A 23 7.73 17.11 -9.27
CA ALA A 23 8.28 17.61 -10.53
C ALA A 23 8.92 16.45 -11.32
N LEU A 24 9.67 15.58 -10.65
CA LEU A 24 10.28 14.40 -11.28
C LEU A 24 9.25 13.46 -11.90
N LEU A 25 8.11 13.23 -11.23
CA LEU A 25 7.00 12.45 -11.78
C LEU A 25 6.45 13.06 -13.08
N ARG A 26 6.33 14.39 -13.16
CA ARG A 26 5.92 15.10 -14.39
C ARG A 26 6.98 15.03 -15.48
N LEU A 27 8.26 15.14 -15.12
CA LEU A 27 9.36 15.04 -16.09
C LEU A 27 9.49 13.61 -16.65
N ARG A 28 9.11 12.60 -15.85
CA ARG A 28 9.08 11.20 -16.26
C ARG A 28 8.19 10.93 -17.48
N SER A 29 7.13 11.74 -17.69
CA SER A 29 6.24 11.60 -18.85
C SER A 29 6.74 12.32 -20.11
N VAL A 30 7.83 13.09 -20.02
CA VAL A 30 8.33 13.92 -21.14
C VAL A 30 9.05 13.07 -22.19
N CYS A 31 9.92 12.13 -21.78
CA CYS A 31 10.62 11.25 -22.73
C CYS A 31 11.10 9.93 -22.10
N LYS A 32 11.38 8.93 -22.94
CA LYS A 32 11.86 7.60 -22.51
C LYS A 32 13.18 7.66 -21.73
N SER A 33 14.08 8.55 -22.11
CA SER A 33 15.38 8.73 -21.43
C SER A 33 15.19 9.19 -19.98
N TRP A 34 14.37 10.22 -19.75
CA TRP A 34 14.07 10.71 -18.40
C TRP A 34 13.25 9.70 -17.59
N LYS A 35 12.33 8.97 -18.25
CA LYS A 35 11.64 7.84 -17.62
C LYS A 35 12.61 6.80 -17.08
N SER A 36 13.58 6.38 -17.89
CA SER A 36 14.59 5.39 -17.51
C SER A 36 15.52 5.91 -16.41
N MET A 37 16.00 7.15 -16.54
CA MET A 37 16.93 7.75 -15.57
C MET A 37 16.28 7.90 -14.19
N ILE A 38 15.08 8.47 -14.12
CA ILE A 38 14.37 8.71 -12.85
C ILE A 38 13.91 7.40 -12.19
N GLY A 39 13.63 6.35 -12.98
CA GLY A 39 13.31 5.01 -12.49
C GLY A 39 14.51 4.17 -12.07
N SER A 40 15.74 4.59 -12.37
CA SER A 40 16.92 3.80 -11.98
C SER A 40 17.07 3.72 -10.45
N PRO A 41 17.41 2.56 -9.87
CA PRO A 41 17.74 2.45 -8.44
C PRO A 41 18.82 3.45 -8.00
N GLU A 42 19.82 3.68 -8.84
CA GLU A 42 20.94 4.59 -8.58
C GLU A 42 20.45 6.03 -8.41
N PHE A 43 19.59 6.50 -9.32
CA PHE A 43 19.01 7.84 -9.22
C PHE A 43 18.12 7.97 -7.98
N ARG A 44 17.33 6.94 -7.64
CA ARG A 44 16.46 6.94 -6.45
C ARG A 44 17.28 7.06 -5.17
N SER A 45 18.33 6.27 -5.03
CA SER A 45 19.25 6.33 -3.89
C SER A 45 19.97 7.68 -3.79
N LEU A 46 20.43 8.21 -4.94
CA LEU A 46 21.05 9.53 -5.02
C LEU A 46 20.07 10.66 -4.65
N HIS A 47 18.83 10.59 -5.13
CA HIS A 47 17.79 11.59 -4.82
C HIS A 47 17.42 11.56 -3.33
N LEU A 48 17.20 10.37 -2.77
CA LEU A 48 16.94 10.16 -1.34
C LEU A 48 18.08 10.73 -0.46
N SER A 49 19.33 10.44 -0.81
CA SER A 49 20.49 10.93 -0.06
C SER A 49 20.70 12.43 -0.19
N SER A 50 20.34 13.02 -1.33
CA SER A 50 20.43 14.47 -1.58
C SER A 50 19.32 15.29 -0.90
N LYS A 51 18.18 14.66 -0.59
CA LYS A 51 16.95 15.30 -0.09
C LYS A 51 16.68 15.08 1.40
N ARG A 52 17.71 14.76 2.21
CA ARG A 52 17.65 14.56 3.68
C ARG A 52 17.08 15.73 4.51
N HIS A 53 16.51 16.75 3.88
CA HIS A 53 16.12 18.02 4.48
C HIS A 53 14.61 18.25 4.58
N SER A 54 13.74 17.35 4.10
CA SER A 54 12.32 17.36 4.50
C SER A 54 12.17 16.46 5.71
N SER A 55 12.26 17.01 6.91
CA SER A 55 11.90 16.26 8.12
C SER A 55 10.43 16.48 8.39
N LYS A 56 9.59 15.53 8.01
CA LYS A 56 8.26 15.46 8.57
C LYS A 56 8.24 14.37 9.63
N VAL A 57 7.59 14.64 10.76
CA VAL A 57 7.36 13.65 11.81
C VAL A 57 5.94 13.16 11.65
N LEU A 58 5.75 11.86 11.49
CA LEU A 58 4.43 11.26 11.45
C LEU A 58 4.01 10.99 12.90
N LEU A 59 2.96 11.68 13.33
CA LEU A 59 2.32 11.44 14.62
C LEU A 59 1.19 10.44 14.41
N THR A 60 1.13 9.41 15.25
CA THR A 60 0.04 8.43 15.22
C THR A 60 -0.59 8.30 16.59
N THR A 61 -1.84 7.87 16.64
CA THR A 61 -2.51 7.62 17.90
C THR A 61 -3.46 6.45 17.82
N LYS A 62 -3.41 5.62 18.86
CA LYS A 62 -4.29 4.47 19.02
C LYS A 62 -5.51 4.85 19.83
N TYR A 63 -6.67 4.32 19.44
CA TYR A 63 -7.87 4.37 20.26
C TYR A 63 -7.89 3.14 21.20
N PRO A 64 -7.81 3.30 22.53
CA PRO A 64 -8.01 2.18 23.44
C PRO A 64 -9.50 1.88 23.49
N GLN A 65 -9.84 0.62 23.28
CA GLN A 65 -11.19 0.10 23.23
C GLN A 65 -12.09 0.69 24.33
N LEU A 66 -13.19 1.32 23.93
CA LEU A 66 -14.45 1.47 24.68
C LEU A 66 -15.53 2.09 23.75
N ARG A 67 -15.79 1.46 22.60
CA ARG A 67 -17.08 1.62 21.88
C ARG A 67 -17.53 0.25 21.37
N GLY A 68 -18.83 0.10 21.20
CA GLY A 68 -19.53 -1.19 21.14
C GLY A 68 -18.98 -2.20 20.12
N PRO A 69 -19.44 -3.47 20.17
CA PRO A 69 -18.90 -4.62 19.43
C PRO A 69 -18.99 -4.54 17.88
N HIS A 70 -19.30 -3.37 17.31
CA HIS A 70 -19.64 -3.17 15.90
C HIS A 70 -18.86 -2.04 15.20
N GLU A 71 -18.00 -1.26 15.88
CA GLU A 71 -17.20 -0.21 15.24
C GLU A 71 -15.72 -0.63 15.06
N PRO A 72 -15.13 -0.48 13.87
CA PRO A 72 -13.72 -0.81 13.63
C PRO A 72 -12.81 0.15 14.41
N VAL A 73 -11.67 -0.36 14.88
CA VAL A 73 -10.60 0.47 15.46
C VAL A 73 -9.92 1.21 14.31
N VAL A 74 -9.97 2.54 14.36
CA VAL A 74 -9.31 3.41 13.37
C VAL A 74 -8.10 4.05 14.04
N GLU A 75 -6.92 3.86 13.45
CA GLU A 75 -5.74 4.62 13.84
C GLU A 75 -5.78 6.00 13.19
N TRP A 76 -5.50 7.03 13.99
CA TRP A 76 -5.43 8.39 13.49
C TRP A 76 -3.98 8.82 13.35
N TYR A 77 -3.71 9.63 12.35
CA TYR A 77 -2.37 10.10 12.04
C TYR A 77 -2.39 11.57 11.64
N LEU A 78 -1.27 12.25 11.87
CA LEU A 78 -1.01 13.61 11.42
C LEU A 78 0.44 13.73 10.97
N LEU A 79 0.66 14.53 9.94
CA LEU A 79 1.99 14.87 9.46
C LEU A 79 2.42 16.21 10.06
N LEU A 80 3.51 16.16 10.80
CA LEU A 80 4.12 17.28 11.49
C LEU A 80 5.27 17.85 10.65
N ASP A 81 5.27 19.13 10.33
CA ASP A 81 6.42 19.76 9.68
C ASP A 81 7.51 20.14 10.69
N ASN A 82 8.66 19.44 10.64
CA ASN A 82 9.77 19.62 11.59
C ASN A 82 10.84 20.60 11.06
N ASP A 83 10.68 21.16 9.85
CA ASP A 83 11.62 22.16 9.31
C ASP A 83 11.20 23.61 9.67
N HIS A 84 9.93 23.82 9.99
CA HIS A 84 9.42 25.14 10.36
C HIS A 84 9.87 25.54 11.77
N HIS A 85 10.39 26.76 11.92
CA HIS A 85 11.01 27.24 13.15
C HIS A 85 9.99 27.58 14.27
N ARG A 86 8.69 27.42 14.05
CA ARG A 86 7.65 27.84 15.00
C ARG A 86 6.41 26.96 14.95
N PRO A 87 6.10 26.22 16.01
CA PRO A 87 4.81 25.57 16.16
C PRO A 87 3.79 26.60 16.67
N ALA A 88 3.47 27.63 15.87
CA ALA A 88 2.68 28.80 16.30
C ALA A 88 1.23 28.85 15.87
N ASP A 89 0.90 28.15 14.80
CA ASP A 89 -0.48 27.88 14.39
C ASP A 89 -0.60 26.36 14.17
N SER A 90 -1.77 25.84 13.86
CA SER A 90 -1.95 24.41 13.58
C SER A 90 -1.65 24.04 12.12
N SER A 91 -1.12 24.95 11.30
CA SER A 91 -1.02 24.75 9.83
C SER A 91 0.09 23.77 9.41
N TRP A 92 1.04 23.51 10.29
CA TRP A 92 2.12 22.53 10.14
C TRP A 92 1.71 21.10 10.53
N LEU A 93 0.48 20.93 11.02
CA LEU A 93 -0.19 19.66 11.29
C LEU A 93 -1.26 19.42 10.22
N GLY A 94 -1.24 18.27 9.56
CA GLY A 94 -2.27 17.91 8.58
C GLY A 94 -2.57 16.42 8.55
N PRO A 95 -3.82 16.01 8.23
CA PRO A 95 -4.15 14.60 8.06
C PRO A 95 -3.36 14.01 6.90
N LEU A 96 -3.02 12.73 7.03
CA LEU A 96 -2.41 11.99 5.92
C LEU A 96 -3.52 11.49 5.00
N ASP A 97 -3.37 11.69 3.70
CA ASP A 97 -4.41 11.36 2.72
C ASP A 97 -4.12 9.98 2.10
N PHE A 98 -4.83 8.95 2.58
CA PHE A 98 -4.73 7.58 2.07
C PHE A 98 -5.71 7.41 0.88
N PRO A 99 -5.22 7.12 -0.35
CA PRO A 99 -6.06 7.06 -1.54
C PRO A 99 -6.77 5.70 -1.71
N PHE A 100 -6.94 4.92 -0.65
CA PHE A 100 -7.49 3.56 -0.69
C PHE A 100 -8.35 3.28 0.55
N GLU A 101 -9.31 2.36 0.39
CA GLU A 101 -10.17 1.89 1.46
C GLU A 101 -9.59 0.65 2.14
N TYR A 102 -9.73 0.56 3.46
CA TYR A 102 -9.35 -0.64 4.20
C TYR A 102 -10.39 -1.75 4.04
N PRO A 103 -9.98 -3.03 3.96
CA PRO A 103 -10.92 -4.14 3.98
C PRO A 103 -11.81 -4.09 5.23
N ARG A 104 -13.08 -4.48 5.10
CA ARG A 104 -14.01 -4.51 6.24
C ARG A 104 -13.45 -5.37 7.38
N PHE A 105 -13.67 -4.94 8.62
CA PHE A 105 -13.21 -5.65 9.82
C PHE A 105 -11.68 -5.78 9.93
N THR A 106 -10.93 -4.81 9.41
CA THR A 106 -9.49 -4.67 9.68
C THR A 106 -9.21 -3.46 10.57
N SER A 107 -8.21 -3.60 11.43
CA SER A 107 -7.65 -2.53 12.26
C SER A 107 -6.28 -2.19 11.68
N PRO A 108 -6.14 -1.06 10.98
CA PRO A 108 -4.84 -0.57 10.57
C PRO A 108 -3.97 -0.18 11.76
N HIS A 109 -2.67 -0.45 11.63
CA HIS A 109 -1.64 -0.07 12.58
C HIS A 109 -0.35 0.33 11.86
N ILE A 110 0.03 1.60 11.91
CA ILE A 110 1.30 2.11 11.38
C ILE A 110 2.44 1.59 12.25
N VAL A 111 3.27 0.75 11.64
CA VAL A 111 4.47 0.16 12.24
C VAL A 111 5.62 1.15 12.26
N GLY A 112 5.84 1.87 11.15
CA GLY A 112 6.96 2.78 11.01
C GLY A 112 6.96 3.55 9.69
N SER A 113 7.84 4.54 9.56
CA SER A 113 8.08 5.24 8.30
C SER A 113 9.58 5.40 8.04
N ILE A 114 10.03 5.04 6.83
CA ILE A 114 11.44 5.13 6.41
C ILE A 114 11.50 5.46 4.92
N ASN A 115 12.38 6.39 4.53
CA ASN A 115 12.60 6.76 3.13
C ASN A 115 11.32 7.10 2.37
N GLY A 116 10.35 7.71 3.05
CA GLY A 116 9.04 8.06 2.48
C GLY A 116 8.05 6.92 2.32
N LEU A 117 8.44 5.70 2.70
CA LEU A 117 7.52 4.59 2.88
C LEU A 117 6.89 4.65 4.27
N ILE A 118 5.65 4.20 4.34
CA ILE A 118 4.90 3.95 5.56
C ILE A 118 4.58 2.47 5.58
N CYS A 119 5.00 1.79 6.64
CA CYS A 119 4.71 0.39 6.88
C CYS A 119 3.49 0.30 7.78
N GLU A 120 2.49 -0.46 7.35
CA GLU A 120 1.21 -0.61 8.03
C GLU A 120 0.86 -2.09 8.18
N SER A 121 0.55 -2.49 9.40
CA SER A 121 0.01 -3.80 9.74
C SER A 121 -1.52 -3.72 9.74
N LEU A 122 -2.16 -4.71 9.14
CA LEU A 122 -3.61 -4.85 9.08
C LEU A 122 -3.98 -6.11 9.88
N SER A 123 -4.59 -5.91 11.05
CA SER A 123 -5.04 -7.01 11.90
C SER A 123 -6.55 -7.18 11.82
N PRO A 124 -7.09 -8.41 11.75
CA PRO A 124 -8.53 -8.63 11.76
C PRO A 124 -9.15 -8.21 13.11
N THR A 125 -10.26 -7.48 13.06
CA THR A 125 -10.97 -6.98 14.27
C THR A 125 -11.79 -8.05 14.97
N ARG A 126 -11.97 -9.23 14.36
CA ARG A 126 -12.66 -10.39 14.94
C ARG A 126 -11.65 -11.52 15.13
N ALA A 127 -11.25 -11.76 16.37
CA ALA A 127 -10.48 -12.95 16.72
C ALA A 127 -11.40 -14.17 16.68
N SER A 128 -11.35 -14.97 15.60
CA SER A 128 -12.03 -16.26 15.56
C SER A 128 -11.12 -17.46 15.85
N ASP A 129 -9.79 -17.39 15.71
CA ASP A 129 -9.01 -18.63 15.66
C ASP A 129 -7.62 -18.61 16.32
N VAL A 130 -7.15 -19.82 16.58
CA VAL A 130 -5.89 -20.27 17.22
C VAL A 130 -4.61 -19.78 16.51
N GLN A 131 -4.74 -19.13 15.35
CA GLN A 131 -3.64 -18.57 14.55
C GLN A 131 -3.91 -17.09 14.24
N ALA A 132 -2.93 -16.24 14.55
CA ALA A 132 -2.96 -14.84 14.17
C ALA A 132 -2.30 -14.67 12.80
N VAL A 133 -3.07 -14.22 11.80
CA VAL A 133 -2.54 -13.80 10.51
C VAL A 133 -2.32 -12.29 10.56
N ILE A 134 -1.09 -11.87 10.29
CA ILE A 134 -0.71 -10.46 10.16
C ILE A 134 -0.51 -10.19 8.67
N SER A 135 -1.34 -9.31 8.13
CA SER A 135 -1.08 -8.72 6.82
C SER A 135 -0.31 -7.43 6.97
N ILE A 136 0.65 -7.17 6.07
CA ILE A 136 1.45 -5.94 6.09
C ILE A 136 1.42 -5.28 4.71
N MET A 137 1.36 -3.96 4.70
CA MET A 137 1.40 -3.11 3.52
C MET A 137 2.53 -2.09 3.65
N LEU A 138 3.23 -1.87 2.54
CA LEU A 138 4.11 -0.73 2.37
C LEU A 138 3.44 0.28 1.45
N TRP A 139 3.31 1.53 1.89
CA TRP A 139 2.70 2.61 1.13
C TRP A 139 3.68 3.78 0.96
N ASN A 140 3.79 4.31 -0.26
CA ASN A 140 4.42 5.58 -0.55
C ASN A 140 3.34 6.65 -0.84
N PRO A 141 3.09 7.59 0.11
CA PRO A 141 2.11 8.65 -0.07
C PRO A 141 2.45 9.61 -1.22
N THR A 142 3.73 9.81 -1.50
CA THR A 142 4.22 10.80 -2.46
C THR A 142 3.86 10.44 -3.89
N ILE A 143 4.00 9.16 -4.22
CA ILE A 143 3.71 8.63 -5.56
C ILE A 143 2.38 7.87 -5.62
N ARG A 144 1.66 7.81 -4.49
CA ARG A 144 0.40 7.06 -4.30
C ARG A 144 0.48 5.60 -4.77
N ARG A 145 1.55 4.90 -4.39
CA ARG A 145 1.72 3.46 -4.66
C ARG A 145 1.84 2.69 -3.37
N HIS A 146 1.30 1.48 -3.36
CA HIS A 146 1.41 0.56 -2.24
C HIS A 146 1.73 -0.85 -2.74
N VAL A 147 2.25 -1.68 -1.84
CA VAL A 147 2.52 -3.11 -2.06
C VAL A 147 2.10 -3.87 -0.80
N TYR A 148 1.38 -4.97 -0.99
CA TYR A 148 1.09 -5.91 0.09
C TYR A 148 2.16 -6.98 0.18
N LEU A 149 2.57 -7.29 1.40
CA LEU A 149 3.56 -8.31 1.68
C LEU A 149 2.87 -9.67 1.88
N PRO A 150 3.59 -10.79 1.69
CA PRO A 150 3.07 -12.11 2.04
C PRO A 150 2.60 -12.13 3.50
N ASP A 151 1.43 -12.72 3.75
CA ASP A 151 0.87 -12.83 5.09
C ASP A 151 1.81 -13.60 6.03
N LEU A 152 1.93 -13.12 7.27
CA LEU A 152 2.68 -13.77 8.33
C LEU A 152 1.72 -14.49 9.27
N THR A 153 1.79 -15.83 9.29
CA THR A 153 1.03 -16.65 10.24
C THR A 153 1.83 -16.86 11.51
N LEU A 154 1.34 -16.32 12.62
CA LEU A 154 1.91 -16.55 13.94
C LEU A 154 1.29 -17.79 14.60
N THR A 155 2.16 -18.67 15.09
CA THR A 155 1.76 -19.87 15.85
C THR A 155 1.78 -19.56 17.35
N ASN A 156 0.70 -19.90 18.07
CA ASN A 156 0.62 -19.84 19.54
C ASN A 156 0.81 -18.45 20.19
N SER A 157 0.64 -17.36 19.45
CA SER A 157 0.74 -16.00 19.98
C SER A 157 -0.48 -15.19 19.58
N LYS A 158 -0.99 -14.36 20.50
CA LYS A 158 -2.02 -13.37 20.17
C LYS A 158 -1.37 -12.23 19.36
N PRO A 159 -2.10 -11.58 18.42
CA PRO A 159 -1.57 -10.42 17.70
C PRO A 159 -1.08 -9.32 18.66
N ASP A 160 -1.79 -9.13 19.78
CA ASP A 160 -1.50 -8.14 20.82
C ASP A 160 -0.20 -8.42 21.62
N GLU A 161 0.39 -9.62 21.47
CA GLU A 161 1.64 -10.03 22.11
C GLU A 161 2.85 -9.92 21.16
N SER A 162 2.64 -9.36 19.96
CA SER A 162 3.69 -9.11 18.97
C SER A 162 4.11 -7.64 18.93
N SER A 163 5.37 -7.39 18.59
CA SER A 163 5.89 -6.05 18.28
C SER A 163 6.54 -6.06 16.92
N MET A 164 6.30 -5.01 16.15
CA MET A 164 6.80 -4.90 14.78
C MET A 164 7.65 -3.64 14.66
N GLU A 165 8.67 -3.69 13.82
CA GLU A 165 9.41 -2.49 13.38
C GLU A 165 9.77 -2.59 11.91
N PHE A 166 9.90 -1.43 11.29
CA PHE A 166 10.31 -1.27 9.92
C PHE A 166 11.72 -0.67 9.86
N GLY A 167 12.55 -1.13 8.92
CA GLY A 167 13.97 -0.80 8.83
C GLY A 167 14.45 -0.80 7.40
N TYR A 168 15.60 -0.16 7.17
CA TYR A 168 16.25 -0.10 5.86
C TYR A 168 17.73 -0.42 5.98
N ASP A 169 18.20 -1.34 5.15
CA ASP A 169 19.61 -1.67 4.99
C ASP A 169 20.17 -0.88 3.79
N PRO A 170 20.98 0.16 4.01
CA PRO A 170 21.58 0.94 2.92
C PRO A 170 22.67 0.16 2.16
N THR A 171 23.19 -0.93 2.71
CA THR A 171 24.26 -1.72 2.07
C THR A 171 23.71 -2.63 0.98
N THR A 172 22.53 -3.19 1.20
CA THR A 172 21.84 -4.09 0.27
C THR A 172 20.68 -3.41 -0.47
N ASP A 173 20.41 -2.14 -0.18
CA ASP A 173 19.23 -1.39 -0.63
C ASP A 173 17.93 -2.18 -0.36
N ASP A 174 17.80 -2.70 0.86
CA ASP A 174 16.71 -3.61 1.24
C ASP A 174 15.88 -3.03 2.38
N TYR A 175 14.57 -3.20 2.29
CA TYR A 175 13.65 -2.84 3.35
C TYR A 175 13.29 -4.09 4.13
N LYS A 176 13.47 -4.04 5.45
CA LYS A 176 13.21 -5.18 6.33
C LYS A 176 12.15 -4.85 7.36
N ILE A 177 11.34 -5.85 7.70
CA ILE A 177 10.36 -5.77 8.78
C ILE A 177 10.68 -6.88 9.76
N VAL A 178 10.78 -6.52 11.04
CA VAL A 178 11.00 -7.49 12.10
C VAL A 178 9.73 -7.57 12.94
N VAL A 179 9.17 -8.77 13.03
CA VAL A 179 8.05 -9.09 13.91
C VAL A 179 8.58 -9.97 15.04
N LEU A 180 8.58 -9.42 16.25
CA LEU A 180 8.93 -10.13 17.48
C LEU A 180 7.66 -10.73 18.10
N THR A 181 7.72 -12.01 18.46
CA THR A 181 6.65 -12.71 19.17
C THR A 181 7.18 -13.40 20.43
N LEU A 182 6.32 -13.52 21.43
CA LEU A 182 6.65 -14.21 22.66
C LEU A 182 6.23 -15.70 22.60
N PRO A 183 7.01 -16.61 23.23
CA PRO A 183 8.28 -16.36 23.89
C PRO A 183 9.48 -16.43 22.91
N ALA A 184 10.16 -15.30 22.71
CA ALA A 184 11.50 -15.18 22.10
C ALA A 184 11.65 -15.64 20.64
N GLU A 185 10.61 -15.55 19.83
CA GLU A 185 10.68 -15.80 18.39
C GLU A 185 10.69 -14.49 17.61
N PHE A 186 11.31 -14.49 16.44
CA PHE A 186 11.22 -13.37 15.53
C PHE A 186 11.09 -13.82 14.08
N ASN A 187 10.44 -12.98 13.28
CA ASN A 187 10.34 -13.13 11.84
C ASN A 187 10.88 -11.88 11.18
N VAL A 188 11.79 -12.06 10.21
CA VAL A 188 12.35 -10.98 9.40
C VAL A 188 11.83 -11.15 7.99
N TYR A 189 11.15 -10.12 7.48
CA TYR A 189 10.84 -10.01 6.06
C TYR A 189 11.91 -9.17 5.38
N SER A 190 12.27 -9.54 4.15
CA SER A 190 13.12 -8.75 3.26
C SER A 190 12.35 -8.46 1.97
N LEU A 191 12.23 -7.18 1.62
CA LEU A 191 11.53 -6.74 0.42
C LEU A 191 12.23 -7.23 -0.85
N ASN A 192 13.57 -7.24 -0.87
CA ASN A 192 14.36 -7.69 -2.02
C ASN A 192 14.19 -9.19 -2.29
N SER A 193 14.15 -10.01 -1.23
CA SER A 193 13.89 -11.46 -1.36
C SER A 193 12.42 -11.83 -1.47
N ASN A 194 11.52 -10.89 -1.13
CA ASN A 194 10.09 -11.09 -0.98
C ASN A 194 9.73 -12.33 -0.12
N ALA A 195 10.43 -12.51 1.00
CA ALA A 195 10.29 -13.71 1.82
C ALA A 195 10.45 -13.42 3.32
N TRP A 196 9.71 -14.18 4.11
CA TRP A 196 9.87 -14.25 5.56
C TRP A 196 10.94 -15.27 5.94
N ARG A 197 11.77 -14.92 6.93
CA ARG A 197 12.68 -15.85 7.61
C ARG A 197 12.39 -15.82 9.10
N ARG A 198 12.23 -17.01 9.67
CA ARG A 198 12.04 -17.20 11.12
C ARG A 198 13.39 -17.39 11.81
N GLY A 199 13.53 -16.78 12.97
CA GLY A 199 14.67 -16.95 13.86
C GLY A 199 14.21 -17.06 15.31
N ASN A 200 15.15 -17.48 16.17
CA ASN A 200 14.95 -17.54 17.60
C ASN A 200 15.91 -16.57 18.27
N LEU A 201 15.38 -15.74 19.16
CA LEU A 201 16.20 -14.87 19.97
C LEU A 201 16.88 -15.75 21.02
N LEU A 202 18.21 -15.84 20.99
CA LEU A 202 19.01 -16.56 22.00
C LEU A 202 19.01 -15.78 23.33
N VAL A 203 17.84 -15.50 23.91
CA VAL A 203 17.76 -14.85 25.22
C VAL A 203 17.92 -15.92 26.28
N HIS A 204 19.16 -16.17 26.68
CA HIS A 204 19.38 -16.70 28.01
C HIS A 204 18.77 -15.71 29.02
N GLN A 205 17.77 -16.17 29.77
CA GLN A 205 17.01 -15.42 30.80
C GLN A 205 15.89 -14.48 30.30
N CYS A 206 15.01 -14.95 29.42
CA CYS A 206 13.69 -14.31 29.25
C CYS A 206 12.63 -15.12 30.01
N PRO A 207 12.09 -14.64 31.15
CA PRO A 207 10.94 -15.29 31.78
C PRO A 207 9.71 -15.17 30.87
N ASP A 208 8.80 -16.14 30.99
CA ASP A 208 7.62 -16.33 30.13
C ASP A 208 6.58 -15.17 30.17
N SER A 209 6.87 -14.04 30.82
CA SER A 209 5.92 -12.96 31.13
C SER A 209 6.38 -11.54 30.71
N LYS A 210 6.98 -11.37 29.52
CA LYS A 210 7.24 -10.02 28.98
C LYS A 210 6.02 -9.48 28.21
N THR A 211 5.89 -8.15 28.12
CA THR A 211 4.97 -7.48 27.18
C THR A 211 5.70 -6.36 26.45
N PHE A 212 5.38 -6.16 25.17
CA PHE A 212 5.90 -5.01 24.41
C PHE A 212 5.12 -3.75 24.80
N ARG A 213 5.84 -2.65 25.07
CA ARG A 213 5.23 -1.40 25.56
C ARG A 213 5.61 -0.15 24.78
N SER A 214 6.61 -0.19 23.89
CA SER A 214 6.99 0.95 23.05
C SER A 214 6.70 0.72 21.57
N THR A 215 6.27 1.77 20.88
CA THR A 215 6.48 1.94 19.44
C THR A 215 7.99 1.99 19.21
N GLY A 216 8.57 1.11 18.40
CA GLY A 216 10.02 1.07 18.25
C GLY A 216 10.57 2.32 17.56
N ALA A 217 11.89 2.35 17.39
CA ALA A 217 12.59 3.43 16.72
C ALA A 217 13.68 2.88 15.82
N PHE A 218 13.83 3.45 14.62
CA PHE A 218 14.91 3.12 13.70
C PHE A 218 15.93 4.25 13.61
N VAL A 219 17.20 3.97 13.94
CA VAL A 219 18.31 4.94 13.80
C VAL A 219 19.64 4.20 13.63
N GLY A 220 20.54 4.76 12.82
CA GLY A 220 21.88 4.20 12.65
C GLY A 220 21.91 2.77 12.08
N GLY A 221 20.92 2.40 11.26
CA GLY A 221 20.81 1.05 10.71
C GLY A 221 20.27 0.01 11.70
N LYS A 222 19.79 0.44 12.87
CA LYS A 222 19.29 -0.43 13.93
C LYS A 222 17.84 -0.10 14.27
N MET A 223 17.06 -1.15 14.48
CA MET A 223 15.71 -1.09 15.06
C MET A 223 15.80 -1.22 16.57
N HIS A 224 15.06 -0.43 17.34
CA HIS A 224 15.15 -0.36 18.79
C HIS A 224 13.79 -0.52 19.47
N TRP A 225 13.72 -1.30 20.55
CA TRP A 225 12.50 -1.50 21.34
C TRP A 225 12.76 -1.54 22.84
N LEU A 226 11.79 -1.09 23.61
CA LEU A 226 11.72 -1.32 25.06
C LEU A 226 10.84 -2.53 25.36
N LEU A 227 11.45 -3.51 26.00
CA LEU A 227 10.77 -4.68 26.51
C LEU A 227 10.53 -4.49 28.01
N CYS A 228 9.31 -4.78 28.45
CA CYS A 228 8.90 -4.73 29.85
C CYS A 228 8.73 -6.15 30.40
N MET A 229 9.26 -6.38 31.61
CA MET A 229 8.92 -7.53 32.45
C MET A 229 7.57 -7.27 33.14
N ALA A 230 6.50 -7.90 32.67
CA ALA A 230 5.22 -7.81 33.36
C ALA A 230 5.23 -8.76 34.56
N ASP A 231 5.08 -8.20 35.76
CA ASP A 231 4.85 -8.97 36.97
C ASP A 231 3.34 -9.04 37.19
N TYR A 232 2.72 -10.17 36.84
CA TYR A 232 1.25 -10.33 36.86
C TYR A 232 0.65 -10.09 38.26
N GLU A 233 1.44 -10.20 39.32
CA GLU A 233 1.01 -9.95 40.70
C GLU A 233 0.87 -8.45 41.04
N MET A 234 1.51 -7.54 40.29
CA MET A 234 1.58 -6.09 40.59
C MET A 234 0.68 -5.22 39.68
N GLY A 235 -0.12 -5.82 38.80
CA GLY A 235 -0.99 -5.09 37.86
C GLY A 235 -0.26 -4.59 36.59
N PRO A 236 -0.78 -3.58 35.85
CA PRO A 236 -0.22 -3.14 34.55
C PRO A 236 1.12 -2.39 34.67
N TYR A 237 1.72 -2.35 35.85
CA TYR A 237 2.88 -1.54 36.17
C TYR A 237 4.15 -2.39 36.09
N CYS A 238 5.11 -1.92 35.30
CA CYS A 238 6.38 -2.60 35.07
C CYS A 238 7.46 -2.12 36.05
N SER A 239 8.22 -3.06 36.62
CA SER A 239 9.33 -2.74 37.52
C SER A 239 10.70 -2.70 36.82
N SER A 240 10.82 -3.26 35.60
CA SER A 240 12.09 -3.30 34.87
C SER A 240 11.89 -3.29 33.35
N TYR A 241 12.76 -2.53 32.68
CA TYR A 241 12.81 -2.39 31.23
C TYR A 241 14.19 -2.79 30.71
N SER A 242 14.22 -3.40 29.53
CA SER A 242 15.44 -3.64 28.74
C SER A 242 15.28 -3.01 27.37
N LEU A 243 16.32 -2.34 26.88
CA LEU A 243 16.38 -1.80 25.52
C LEU A 243 17.11 -2.81 24.64
N TYR A 244 16.44 -3.29 23.60
CA TYR A 244 17.03 -4.17 22.60
C TYR A 244 17.17 -3.44 21.28
N SER A 245 18.23 -3.78 20.56
CA SER A 245 18.46 -3.32 19.20
C SER A 245 18.62 -4.51 18.26
N PHE A 246 18.17 -4.37 17.03
CA PHE A 246 18.41 -5.30 15.94
C PHE A 246 19.16 -4.56 14.83
N ASP A 247 20.36 -5.02 14.51
CA ASP A 247 21.14 -4.53 13.39
C ASP A 247 20.55 -5.07 12.09
N VAL A 248 20.10 -4.17 11.21
CA VAL A 248 19.38 -4.57 9.99
C VAL A 248 20.32 -5.18 8.96
N ALA A 249 21.59 -4.77 8.92
CA ALA A 249 22.57 -5.29 7.97
C ALA A 249 23.10 -6.66 8.42
N GLU A 250 23.51 -6.75 9.70
CA GLU A 250 24.07 -7.98 10.26
C GLU A 250 23.00 -8.99 10.70
N GLU A 251 21.75 -8.55 10.85
CA GLU A 251 20.63 -9.33 11.39
C GLU A 251 20.88 -9.90 12.79
N VAL A 252 21.56 -9.12 13.63
CA VAL A 252 21.94 -9.50 15.00
C VAL A 252 21.21 -8.65 16.02
N PHE A 253 20.74 -9.30 17.09
CA PHE A 253 20.19 -8.63 18.26
C PHE A 253 21.27 -8.32 19.30
N GLU A 254 21.17 -7.15 19.92
CA GLU A 254 22.00 -6.74 21.06
C GLU A 254 21.13 -6.09 22.14
N GLU A 255 21.48 -6.33 23.40
CA GLU A 255 20.92 -5.56 24.52
C GLU A 255 21.76 -4.28 24.70
N VAL A 256 21.08 -3.15 24.75
CA VAL A 256 21.69 -1.83 24.94
C VAL A 256 21.44 -1.39 26.37
N ALA A 257 22.49 -0.96 27.06
CA ALA A 257 22.38 -0.42 28.41
C ALA A 257 21.45 0.79 28.41
N LEU A 258 20.49 0.83 29.34
CA LEU A 258 19.62 1.98 29.54
C LEU A 258 20.35 3.13 30.25
N PRO A 259 19.87 4.38 30.11
CA PRO A 259 20.38 5.48 30.92
C PRO A 259 20.15 5.23 32.42
N PRO A 260 20.91 5.90 33.31
CA PRO A 260 20.73 5.78 34.74
C PRO A 260 19.26 6.02 35.16
N GLN A 261 18.69 5.06 35.89
CA GLN A 261 17.30 5.08 36.33
C GLN A 261 17.22 5.40 37.83
N ASP A 262 16.22 6.20 38.22
CA ASP A 262 15.85 6.31 39.63
C ASP A 262 15.05 5.06 40.04
N PRO A 263 15.38 4.40 41.15
CA PRO A 263 14.83 3.09 41.52
C PRO A 263 13.33 3.06 41.88
N VAL A 264 12.59 4.17 41.74
CA VAL A 264 11.22 4.34 42.28
C VAL A 264 10.21 4.86 41.24
N ALA A 265 10.54 4.83 39.94
CA ALA A 265 9.66 5.41 38.93
C ALA A 265 8.78 4.36 38.22
N PHE A 266 7.50 4.27 38.64
CA PHE A 266 6.44 3.72 37.79
C PHE A 266 6.32 4.62 36.55
N SER A 267 6.88 4.19 35.42
CA SER A 267 6.92 5.00 34.20
C SER A 267 6.79 4.12 32.97
N PHE A 268 6.19 4.67 31.91
CA PHE A 268 6.20 4.08 30.58
C PHE A 268 7.31 4.76 29.76
N PRO A 269 8.53 4.20 29.71
CA PRO A 269 9.61 4.79 28.95
C PRO A 269 9.28 4.80 27.46
N ARG A 270 9.78 5.83 26.77
CA ARG A 270 9.57 6.02 25.33
C ARG A 270 10.93 6.07 24.63
N VAL A 271 11.00 5.45 23.46
CA VAL A 271 12.13 5.58 22.53
C VAL A 271 11.70 6.45 21.36
N THR A 272 12.57 7.33 20.92
CA THR A 272 12.40 8.13 19.69
C THR A 272 13.78 8.50 19.16
N VAL A 273 13.83 9.34 18.13
CA VAL A 273 15.06 9.71 17.42
C VAL A 273 15.14 11.22 17.27
N LEU A 274 16.36 11.77 17.27
CA LEU A 274 16.64 13.15 16.89
C LEU A 274 17.87 13.17 15.98
N GLY A 275 17.66 13.38 14.68
CA GLY A 275 18.72 13.22 13.69
C GLY A 275 19.28 11.80 13.73
N ASP A 276 20.60 11.66 13.82
CA ASP A 276 21.25 10.34 13.88
C ASP A 276 21.42 9.80 15.32
N SER A 277 20.63 10.28 16.28
CA SER A 277 20.77 9.92 17.70
C SER A 277 19.51 9.32 18.29
N LEU A 278 19.69 8.21 19.03
CA LEU A 278 18.63 7.56 19.80
C LEU A 278 18.31 8.38 21.05
N LEU A 279 17.01 8.56 21.32
CA LEU A 279 16.49 9.22 22.50
C LEU A 279 15.70 8.24 23.36
N VAL A 280 15.86 8.34 24.68
CA VAL A 280 15.04 7.64 25.67
C VAL A 280 14.45 8.66 26.64
N GLY A 281 13.12 8.73 26.68
CA GLY A 281 12.36 9.49 27.66
C GLY A 281 11.96 8.59 28.83
N LEU A 282 12.39 8.96 30.04
CA LEU A 282 12.01 8.28 31.28
C LEU A 282 11.07 9.19 32.07
N ALA A 283 9.87 8.69 32.35
CA ALA A 283 8.93 9.40 33.20
C ALA A 283 9.26 9.20 34.69
N SER A 284 8.78 10.11 35.51
CA SER A 284 8.90 10.08 36.97
C SER A 284 7.62 10.69 37.56
N ASN A 285 7.30 10.33 38.81
CA ASN A 285 6.14 10.85 39.52
C ASN A 285 4.82 10.72 38.73
N TRP A 286 4.41 9.50 38.35
CA TRP A 286 3.15 9.26 37.64
C TRP A 286 3.02 10.08 36.35
N ASN A 287 4.08 10.10 35.53
CA ASN A 287 4.15 10.83 34.26
C ASN A 287 4.06 12.37 34.37
N SER A 288 4.22 12.96 35.56
CA SER A 288 4.23 14.43 35.73
C SER A 288 5.57 15.10 35.42
N SER A 289 6.65 14.30 35.32
CA SER A 289 8.01 14.78 35.06
C SER A 289 8.75 13.80 34.15
N TRP A 290 9.38 14.29 33.10
CA TRP A 290 10.12 13.50 32.13
C TRP A 290 11.58 13.89 32.10
N THR A 291 12.48 12.92 32.14
CA THR A 291 13.91 13.12 31.88
C THR A 291 14.26 12.47 30.56
N ILE A 292 14.86 13.25 29.67
CA ILE A 292 15.13 12.84 28.29
C ILE A 292 16.62 12.71 28.12
N TRP A 293 17.02 11.55 27.64
CA TRP A 293 18.39 11.13 27.46
C TRP A 293 18.66 10.96 25.97
N VAL A 294 19.87 11.36 25.55
CA VAL A 294 20.39 11.09 24.22
C VAL A 294 21.57 10.14 24.30
N GLN A 295 21.58 9.16 23.41
CA GLN A 295 22.72 8.27 23.27
C GLN A 295 23.87 9.04 22.61
N ILE A 296 25.04 8.97 23.21
CA ILE A 296 26.27 9.54 22.65
C ILE A 296 27.01 8.47 21.85
N ALA A 297 27.85 8.88 20.89
CA ALA A 297 28.54 7.98 19.96
C ALA A 297 29.37 6.85 20.63
N ALA A 298 29.76 6.99 21.90
CA ALA A 298 30.45 5.95 22.67
C ALA A 298 29.49 4.90 23.29
N GLY A 299 28.21 4.90 22.95
CA GLY A 299 27.17 4.02 23.52
C GLY A 299 26.69 4.46 24.92
N GLY A 300 27.25 5.53 25.48
CA GLY A 300 26.80 6.11 26.75
C GLY A 300 25.56 6.99 26.61
N TRP A 301 25.07 7.52 27.73
CA TRP A 301 23.91 8.40 27.77
C TRP A 301 24.24 9.77 28.34
N LYS A 302 23.71 10.81 27.71
CA LYS A 302 23.75 12.19 28.20
C LYS A 302 22.34 12.68 28.46
N LYS A 303 22.10 13.20 29.66
CA LYS A 303 20.85 13.88 29.99
C LYS A 303 20.73 15.16 29.15
N MET A 304 19.66 15.29 28.38
CA MET A 304 19.34 16.49 27.62
C MET A 304 18.53 17.46 28.46
N TYR A 305 17.31 17.06 28.83
CA TYR A 305 16.32 17.94 29.47
C TYR A 305 15.58 17.20 30.58
N THR A 306 15.06 17.96 31.53
CA THR A 306 14.00 17.52 32.44
C THR A 306 12.83 18.44 32.27
N VAL A 307 11.69 17.89 31.85
CA VAL A 307 10.43 18.61 31.66
C VAL A 307 9.53 18.27 32.83
N LYS A 308 8.90 19.29 33.41
CA LYS A 308 7.88 19.14 34.46
C LYS A 308 6.67 19.95 34.06
N ASP A 309 5.49 19.35 34.09
CA ASP A 309 4.25 20.13 33.94
C ASP A 309 4.11 21.05 35.18
N PRO A 310 3.87 22.35 35.01
CA PRO A 310 3.77 23.28 36.13
C PRO A 310 2.65 22.94 37.13
N MET A 311 1.60 22.26 36.65
CA MET A 311 0.48 21.79 37.47
C MET A 311 0.66 20.34 37.93
N SER A 312 1.83 19.73 37.68
CA SER A 312 2.13 18.32 37.97
C SER A 312 1.13 17.33 37.35
N ARG A 313 0.52 17.70 36.22
CA ARG A 313 -0.42 16.83 35.50
C ARG A 313 0.33 15.73 34.75
N PRO A 314 -0.29 14.55 34.55
CA PRO A 314 0.25 13.52 33.68
C PRO A 314 0.45 14.04 32.26
N THR A 315 1.64 13.79 31.72
CA THR A 315 2.02 14.12 30.34
C THR A 315 2.72 12.92 29.73
N GLU A 316 2.68 12.76 28.41
CA GLU A 316 3.52 11.80 27.70
C GLU A 316 4.51 12.52 26.81
N PHE A 317 5.77 12.08 26.84
CA PHE A 317 6.78 12.54 25.90
C PHE A 317 6.60 11.84 24.55
N VAL A 318 6.53 12.62 23.47
CA VAL A 318 6.25 12.13 22.11
C VAL A 318 7.50 12.14 21.25
N CYS A 319 8.11 13.31 21.02
CA CYS A 319 9.34 13.48 20.24
C CYS A 319 10.06 14.80 20.54
N VAL A 320 11.25 14.97 19.95
CA VAL A 320 11.99 16.23 19.95
C VAL A 320 12.07 16.77 18.53
N LEU A 321 11.73 18.04 18.35
CA LEU A 321 11.85 18.74 17.07
C LEU A 321 13.29 19.18 16.79
N LYS A 322 13.61 19.47 15.52
CA LYS A 322 14.93 19.99 15.08
C LYS A 322 15.32 21.28 15.79
N ASN A 323 14.35 22.12 16.14
CA ASN A 323 14.58 23.36 16.89
C ASN A 323 14.86 23.13 18.39
N GLY A 324 14.74 21.88 18.87
CA GLY A 324 14.97 21.47 20.25
C GLY A 324 13.74 21.55 21.17
N GLU A 325 12.59 21.97 20.66
CA GLU A 325 11.32 21.90 21.39
C GLU A 325 10.85 20.45 21.52
N LEU A 326 10.13 20.17 22.61
CA LEU A 326 9.66 18.83 22.92
C LEU A 326 8.16 18.75 22.70
N ILE A 327 7.72 17.77 21.93
CA ILE A 327 6.30 17.49 21.78
C ILE A 327 5.85 16.63 22.95
N MET A 328 4.87 17.14 23.68
CA MET A 328 4.30 16.54 24.86
C MET A 328 2.80 16.38 24.67
N ASP A 329 2.29 15.17 24.88
CA ASP A 329 0.86 14.88 24.93
C ASP A 329 0.35 15.13 26.35
N ARG A 330 -0.63 16.02 26.51
CA ARG A 330 -1.18 16.37 27.83
C ARG A 330 -2.55 15.73 27.98
N TRP A 331 -2.70 14.90 29.01
CA TRP A 331 -3.93 14.15 29.27
C TRP A 331 -5.15 15.08 29.42
N PRO A 332 -6.33 14.71 28.89
CA PRO A 332 -7.50 15.57 28.98
C PRO A 332 -8.11 15.74 30.37
N ASP A 333 -8.27 17.01 30.76
CA ASP A 333 -9.27 17.53 31.69
C ASP A 333 -9.85 18.81 31.06
N ASP A 334 -11.17 18.98 31.18
CA ASP A 334 -12.15 19.76 30.38
C ASP A 334 -11.77 21.12 29.72
N ASP A 335 -10.65 21.77 30.04
CA ASP A 335 -10.35 23.16 29.58
C ASP A 335 -9.02 23.39 28.84
N SER A 336 -8.04 22.47 28.83
CA SER A 336 -6.76 22.67 28.08
C SER A 336 -5.96 21.38 27.79
N SER A 337 -6.52 20.52 26.95
CA SER A 337 -6.01 19.17 26.67
C SER A 337 -5.54 18.94 25.23
N GLY A 338 -4.38 18.30 25.06
CA GLY A 338 -3.88 17.88 23.75
C GLY A 338 -2.37 18.03 23.55
N LEU A 339 -1.95 17.98 22.28
CA LEU A 339 -0.56 18.15 21.89
C LEU A 339 -0.05 19.56 22.27
N SER A 340 1.13 19.59 22.88
CA SER A 340 1.80 20.82 23.28
C SER A 340 3.29 20.77 22.92
N ALA A 341 3.85 21.90 22.49
CA ALA A 341 5.29 22.08 22.39
C ALA A 341 5.82 22.69 23.69
N HIS A 342 6.84 22.07 24.26
CA HIS A 342 7.58 22.60 25.39
C HIS A 342 8.91 23.16 24.92
N ASP A 343 9.14 24.45 25.15
CA ASP A 343 10.47 25.05 24.99
C ASP A 343 11.27 24.80 26.28
N PRO A 344 12.33 23.97 26.26
CA PRO A 344 13.10 23.66 27.47
C PRO A 344 13.92 24.85 27.99
N ARG A 345 14.20 25.85 27.15
CA ARG A 345 14.94 27.06 27.52
C ARG A 345 14.03 28.07 28.19
N ALA A 346 12.85 28.33 27.61
CA ALA A 346 11.84 29.21 28.20
C ALA A 346 11.06 28.55 29.35
N ARG A 347 11.06 27.22 29.43
CA ARG A 347 10.26 26.40 30.36
C ARG A 347 8.76 26.68 30.23
N GLN A 348 8.31 26.91 29.01
CA GLN A 348 6.93 27.23 28.70
C GLN A 348 6.33 26.18 27.78
N PHE A 349 5.06 25.89 28.01
CA PHE A 349 4.24 25.09 27.11
C PHE A 349 3.48 26.00 26.16
N LYS A 350 3.31 25.51 24.95
CA LYS A 350 2.50 26.12 23.93
C LYS A 350 1.58 25.05 23.35
N ASP A 351 0.29 25.28 23.47
CA ASP A 351 -0.69 24.35 22.94
C ASP A 351 -0.66 24.41 21.41
N LEU A 352 -0.66 23.24 20.77
CA LEU A 352 -0.49 23.09 19.32
C LEU A 352 -1.82 22.94 18.60
N GLU A 353 -2.85 22.54 19.32
CA GLU A 353 -4.16 22.24 18.76
C GLU A 353 -5.27 22.62 19.72
N PRO A 354 -6.25 23.44 19.29
CA PRO A 354 -7.56 23.43 19.86
C PRO A 354 -8.43 22.43 19.08
N LEU A 355 -8.50 21.18 19.55
CA LEU A 355 -9.75 20.38 19.55
C LEU A 355 -10.14 19.41 18.38
N PRO A 356 -9.28 18.85 17.51
CA PRO A 356 -9.64 17.60 16.81
C PRO A 356 -8.84 16.37 17.29
N PHE A 357 -7.52 16.39 17.19
CA PHE A 357 -6.68 15.22 17.41
C PHE A 357 -6.65 14.72 18.86
N SER A 358 -6.83 15.62 19.84
CA SER A 358 -7.01 15.27 21.25
C SER A 358 -8.44 14.85 21.60
N GLN A 359 -9.46 15.43 20.96
CA GLN A 359 -10.87 15.02 21.14
C GLN A 359 -11.17 13.64 20.55
N LEU A 360 -10.44 13.23 19.50
CA LEU A 360 -10.55 11.92 18.86
C LEU A 360 -10.07 10.77 19.75
N ARG A 361 -9.46 11.07 20.91
CA ARG A 361 -8.91 10.08 21.84
C ARG A 361 -9.62 10.18 23.17
N GLN A 362 -10.35 9.14 23.54
CA GLN A 362 -10.91 9.08 24.88
C GLN A 362 -9.87 8.61 25.92
N TYR A 363 -8.85 7.82 25.54
CA TYR A 363 -7.92 7.21 26.51
C TYR A 363 -6.48 6.86 26.00
N GLY A 364 -6.09 7.20 24.76
CA GLY A 364 -4.85 6.71 24.12
C GLY A 364 -3.77 7.78 23.89
N GLY A 365 -2.49 7.40 23.94
CA GLY A 365 -1.36 8.32 23.75
C GLY A 365 -0.88 8.47 22.31
N VAL A 366 -0.13 9.56 22.04
CA VAL A 366 0.55 9.79 20.74
C VAL A 366 1.84 8.97 20.63
N ALA A 367 2.13 8.42 19.46
CA ALA A 367 3.46 7.97 19.07
C ALA A 367 4.04 8.86 17.96
N SER A 368 5.37 8.92 17.87
CA SER A 368 6.07 9.59 16.79
C SER A 368 6.87 8.59 15.96
N LEU A 369 6.82 8.78 14.65
CA LEU A 369 7.64 8.10 13.67
C LEU A 369 8.40 9.18 12.90
N ASN A 370 9.73 9.14 12.98
CA ASN A 370 10.58 10.21 12.45
C ASN A 370 10.91 9.99 10.96
N ASP A 371 11.46 11.03 10.34
CA ASP A 371 12.07 11.00 9.00
C ASP A 371 11.13 10.60 7.84
N HIS A 372 9.86 10.99 7.93
CA HIS A 372 9.00 10.95 6.76
C HIS A 372 9.45 12.02 5.75
N GLN A 373 9.81 11.57 4.55
CA GLN A 373 10.27 12.41 3.46
C GLN A 373 9.60 12.02 2.14
N GLU A 374 9.53 12.94 1.18
CA GLU A 374 9.07 12.60 -0.16
C GLU A 374 10.08 11.70 -0.86
N SER A 375 9.63 10.61 -1.48
CA SER A 375 10.54 9.70 -2.20
C SER A 375 9.94 9.07 -3.46
N LEU A 376 10.84 8.52 -4.28
CA LEU A 376 10.53 7.71 -5.46
C LEU A 376 10.57 6.20 -5.16
N VAL A 377 10.55 5.79 -3.89
CA VAL A 377 10.58 4.36 -3.54
C VAL A 377 9.27 3.70 -3.99
N LEU A 378 9.32 2.44 -4.44
CA LEU A 378 8.21 1.71 -5.10
C LEU A 378 7.78 2.23 -6.49
N LEU A 379 8.50 3.19 -7.07
CA LEU A 379 8.16 3.76 -8.38
C LEU A 379 8.13 2.73 -9.52
N ASP A 380 8.96 1.69 -9.43
CA ASP A 380 9.09 0.63 -10.43
C ASP A 380 8.53 -0.71 -9.94
N CYS A 381 8.04 -0.77 -8.70
CA CYS A 381 7.28 -1.91 -8.23
C CYS A 381 5.98 -1.94 -9.03
N THR A 382 5.76 -3.02 -9.77
CA THR A 382 4.44 -3.34 -10.33
C THR A 382 3.47 -3.50 -9.15
N PRO A 383 2.28 -2.88 -9.20
CA PRO A 383 1.24 -3.18 -8.21
C PRO A 383 1.05 -4.69 -8.19
N VAL A 384 1.42 -5.33 -7.08
CA VAL A 384 1.02 -6.72 -6.87
C VAL A 384 -0.48 -6.62 -6.64
N ALA A 385 -1.28 -7.22 -7.53
CA ALA A 385 -2.72 -7.34 -7.31
C ALA A 385 -2.91 -7.88 -5.90
N ASP A 386 -3.70 -7.19 -5.06
CA ASP A 386 -3.93 -7.62 -3.68
C ASP A 386 -4.47 -9.05 -3.73
N PRO A 387 -3.74 -10.06 -3.21
CA PRO A 387 -4.26 -11.43 -3.18
C PRO A 387 -5.59 -11.50 -2.41
N ARG A 388 -5.89 -10.49 -1.58
CA ARG A 388 -7.08 -10.36 -0.74
C ARG A 388 -8.20 -9.54 -1.39
N SER A 389 -8.01 -8.99 -2.60
CA SER A 389 -9.15 -8.58 -3.43
C SER A 389 -10.03 -9.78 -3.80
N MET A 390 -9.53 -11.01 -3.62
CA MET A 390 -10.29 -12.26 -3.70
C MET A 390 -10.93 -12.70 -2.37
N SER A 391 -10.50 -12.20 -1.21
CA SER A 391 -10.99 -12.69 0.10
C SER A 391 -12.00 -11.77 0.78
N CYS A 392 -12.13 -10.50 0.37
CA CYS A 392 -13.22 -9.61 0.82
C CYS A 392 -14.48 -9.68 -0.07
N GLN A 393 -14.61 -10.71 -0.93
CA GLN A 393 -15.84 -11.07 -1.64
C GLN A 393 -16.53 -12.33 -1.08
N LEU A 394 -15.98 -12.94 -0.03
CA LEU A 394 -16.60 -14.07 0.68
C LEU A 394 -17.61 -13.60 1.73
N SER A 395 -18.53 -12.72 1.32
CA SER A 395 -19.89 -12.67 1.88
C SER A 395 -20.84 -11.82 1.01
N THR A 396 -20.76 -11.95 -0.31
CA THR A 396 -21.94 -11.83 -1.19
C THR A 396 -21.61 -12.53 -2.50
N GLN A 397 -21.71 -13.85 -2.47
CA GLN A 397 -22.22 -14.57 -3.62
C GLN A 397 -23.62 -14.05 -3.96
N GLY A 398 -23.89 -13.97 -5.26
CA GLY A 398 -25.19 -13.65 -5.85
C GLY A 398 -25.17 -12.25 -6.48
N GLU A 399 -24.92 -12.07 -7.78
CA GLU A 399 -25.17 -12.99 -8.90
C GLU A 399 -24.29 -12.58 -10.11
N MET A 400 -23.76 -13.59 -10.82
CA MET A 400 -23.42 -13.62 -12.27
C MET A 400 -21.98 -13.51 -12.80
N ALA A 401 -20.92 -13.62 -11.98
CA ALA A 401 -19.56 -13.87 -12.53
C ALA A 401 -19.02 -15.30 -12.28
N ASP A 402 -19.68 -16.07 -11.42
CA ASP A 402 -19.44 -17.52 -11.27
C ASP A 402 -20.15 -18.35 -12.38
N GLN A 403 -20.42 -17.79 -13.56
CA GLN A 403 -21.18 -18.48 -14.63
C GLN A 403 -20.62 -18.39 -16.07
N LEU A 404 -19.42 -17.85 -16.34
CA LEU A 404 -18.84 -17.82 -17.70
C LEU A 404 -17.45 -18.48 -17.75
N THR A 405 -17.14 -19.21 -18.82
CA THR A 405 -15.89 -19.97 -18.98
C THR A 405 -14.76 -19.14 -19.62
N ASP A 406 -13.50 -19.52 -19.37
CA ASP A 406 -12.31 -18.81 -19.91
C ASP A 406 -12.28 -18.74 -21.45
N ASP A 407 -12.81 -19.76 -22.14
CA ASP A 407 -12.92 -19.78 -23.60
C ASP A 407 -13.89 -18.68 -24.10
N GLN A 408 -15.03 -18.50 -23.43
CA GLN A 408 -16.00 -17.45 -23.75
C GLN A 408 -15.43 -16.03 -23.50
N ILE A 409 -14.65 -15.85 -22.42
CA ILE A 409 -13.97 -14.56 -22.16
C ILE A 409 -12.94 -14.26 -23.26
N SER A 410 -12.25 -15.27 -23.77
CA SER A 410 -11.30 -15.14 -24.88
C SER A 410 -12.01 -14.75 -26.18
N GLU A 411 -13.13 -15.38 -26.50
CA GLU A 411 -13.97 -15.03 -27.66
C GLU A 411 -14.48 -13.58 -27.59
N PHE A 412 -14.95 -13.12 -26.41
CA PHE A 412 -15.36 -11.72 -26.24
C PHE A 412 -14.22 -10.73 -26.42
N LYS A 413 -12.99 -11.14 -26.12
CA LYS A 413 -11.80 -10.31 -26.27
C LYS A 413 -11.36 -10.19 -27.72
N GLU A 414 -11.47 -11.26 -28.48
CA GLU A 414 -11.27 -11.24 -29.94
C GLU A 414 -12.36 -10.40 -30.61
N ALA A 415 -13.62 -10.58 -30.23
CA ALA A 415 -14.73 -9.77 -30.71
C ALA A 415 -14.53 -8.28 -30.41
N PHE A 416 -14.09 -7.92 -29.19
CA PHE A 416 -13.79 -6.54 -28.81
C PHE A 416 -12.72 -5.90 -29.72
N SER A 417 -11.67 -6.66 -30.05
CA SER A 417 -10.59 -6.21 -30.94
C SER A 417 -11.04 -6.00 -32.39
N LEU A 418 -12.19 -6.54 -32.80
CA LEU A 418 -12.79 -6.23 -34.10
C LEU A 418 -13.43 -4.84 -34.12
N PHE A 419 -13.90 -4.34 -32.98
CA PHE A 419 -14.51 -3.02 -32.83
C PHE A 419 -13.47 -1.92 -32.58
N ASP A 420 -12.52 -2.17 -31.68
CA ASP A 420 -11.40 -1.28 -31.38
C ASP A 420 -10.34 -1.34 -32.50
N LYS A 421 -10.45 -0.44 -33.48
CA LYS A 421 -9.62 -0.50 -34.70
C LYS A 421 -8.25 0.13 -34.51
N ASP A 422 -8.14 1.10 -33.62
CA ASP A 422 -6.86 1.72 -33.30
C ASP A 422 -6.14 1.05 -32.11
N GLY A 423 -6.82 0.13 -31.42
CA GLY A 423 -6.27 -0.75 -30.40
C GLY A 423 -5.99 -0.01 -29.09
N ASP A 424 -6.67 1.11 -28.85
CA ASP A 424 -6.47 1.94 -27.67
C ASP A 424 -7.15 1.38 -26.41
N GLY A 425 -7.91 0.29 -26.57
CA GLY A 425 -8.58 -0.44 -25.52
C GLY A 425 -9.96 0.10 -25.16
N CYS A 426 -10.47 1.11 -25.89
CA CYS A 426 -11.75 1.74 -25.66
C CYS A 426 -12.51 1.90 -26.98
N ILE A 427 -13.78 1.47 -27.06
CA ILE A 427 -14.55 1.65 -28.29
C ILE A 427 -15.17 3.04 -28.32
N THR A 428 -14.78 3.84 -29.29
CA THR A 428 -15.35 5.17 -29.53
C THR A 428 -16.63 5.11 -30.39
N THR A 429 -17.45 6.18 -30.39
CA THR A 429 -18.66 6.27 -31.26
C THR A 429 -18.34 6.05 -32.74
N LYS A 430 -17.17 6.51 -33.17
CA LYS A 430 -16.71 6.43 -34.57
C LYS A 430 -16.31 5.03 -34.97
N GLU A 431 -15.69 4.29 -34.07
CA GLU A 431 -15.27 2.90 -34.30
C GLU A 431 -16.46 1.97 -34.28
N LEU A 432 -17.36 2.12 -33.30
CA LEU A 432 -18.65 1.43 -33.26
C LEU A 432 -19.45 1.65 -34.55
N GLY A 433 -19.54 2.91 -35.01
CA GLY A 433 -20.22 3.26 -36.25
C GLY A 433 -19.55 2.69 -37.52
N THR A 434 -18.23 2.50 -37.51
CA THR A 434 -17.48 1.97 -38.68
C THR A 434 -17.75 0.48 -38.86
N VAL A 435 -17.84 -0.28 -37.76
CA VAL A 435 -18.17 -1.71 -37.81
C VAL A 435 -19.63 -1.93 -38.18
N MET A 436 -20.59 -1.21 -37.59
CA MET A 436 -22.01 -1.36 -37.90
C MET A 436 -22.34 -1.06 -39.38
N ARG A 437 -21.63 -0.11 -40.00
CA ARG A 437 -21.73 0.19 -41.44
C ARG A 437 -21.10 -0.87 -42.34
N SER A 438 -20.03 -1.51 -41.88
CA SER A 438 -19.38 -2.61 -42.62
C SER A 438 -20.23 -3.89 -42.62
N LEU A 439 -21.12 -4.03 -41.63
CA LEU A 439 -22.14 -5.08 -41.54
C LEU A 439 -23.46 -4.72 -42.26
N GLY A 440 -23.52 -3.57 -42.94
CA GLY A 440 -24.65 -3.16 -43.78
C GLY A 440 -25.73 -2.31 -43.12
N GLN A 441 -25.56 -1.86 -41.87
CA GLN A 441 -26.49 -0.97 -41.17
C GLN A 441 -26.04 0.50 -41.18
N ASN A 442 -26.94 1.49 -41.10
CA ASN A 442 -26.60 2.92 -41.20
C ASN A 442 -27.19 3.77 -40.03
N PRO A 443 -26.66 3.65 -38.80
CA PRO A 443 -27.12 4.43 -37.65
C PRO A 443 -26.63 5.89 -37.65
N THR A 444 -27.34 6.78 -36.94
CA THR A 444 -26.96 8.20 -36.77
C THR A 444 -26.04 8.44 -35.57
N GLU A 445 -25.32 9.57 -35.55
CA GLU A 445 -24.33 9.86 -34.48
C GLU A 445 -24.98 10.01 -33.09
N ALA A 446 -26.21 10.52 -33.02
CA ALA A 446 -26.94 10.64 -31.76
C ALA A 446 -27.31 9.27 -31.20
N GLU A 447 -27.77 8.35 -32.06
CA GLU A 447 -28.10 6.98 -31.66
C GLU A 447 -26.85 6.21 -31.20
N LEU A 448 -25.70 6.42 -31.84
CA LEU A 448 -24.43 5.82 -31.42
C LEU A 448 -23.95 6.34 -30.06
N GLN A 449 -24.15 7.64 -29.79
CA GLN A 449 -23.77 8.23 -28.50
C GLN A 449 -24.68 7.74 -27.37
N ASP A 450 -25.98 7.60 -27.63
CA ASP A 450 -26.93 7.07 -26.65
C ASP A 450 -26.60 5.61 -26.29
N MET A 451 -26.20 4.78 -27.27
CA MET A 451 -25.77 3.40 -27.02
C MET A 451 -24.50 3.30 -26.15
N ILE A 452 -23.59 4.27 -26.24
CA ILE A 452 -22.37 4.31 -25.41
C ILE A 452 -22.69 4.75 -23.98
N ASN A 453 -23.49 5.81 -23.83
CA ASN A 453 -23.84 6.37 -22.52
C ASN A 453 -24.65 5.39 -21.63
N GLU A 454 -25.27 4.37 -22.21
CA GLU A 454 -26.04 3.36 -21.45
C GLU A 454 -25.15 2.35 -20.70
N VAL A 455 -23.88 2.21 -21.07
CA VAL A 455 -22.94 1.22 -20.49
C VAL A 455 -21.64 1.81 -19.95
N ASP A 456 -21.31 3.05 -20.32
CA ASP A 456 -20.18 3.84 -19.82
C ASP A 456 -20.41 4.23 -18.33
N ALA A 457 -19.77 3.50 -17.43
CA ALA A 457 -19.95 3.59 -15.98
C ALA A 457 -18.99 4.61 -15.33
N ASP A 458 -17.83 4.86 -15.94
CA ASP A 458 -16.90 5.89 -15.49
C ASP A 458 -17.18 7.29 -16.09
N GLY A 459 -18.06 7.36 -17.09
CA GLY A 459 -18.57 8.58 -17.71
C GLY A 459 -17.56 9.25 -18.64
N ASN A 460 -16.60 8.49 -19.18
CA ASN A 460 -15.52 9.00 -20.01
C ASN A 460 -15.91 9.17 -21.51
N GLY A 461 -17.10 8.72 -21.90
CA GLY A 461 -17.68 8.83 -23.24
C GLY A 461 -17.25 7.74 -24.22
N THR A 462 -16.64 6.66 -23.74
CA THR A 462 -16.15 5.50 -24.51
C THR A 462 -16.48 4.19 -23.76
N ILE A 463 -16.40 3.03 -24.42
CA ILE A 463 -16.68 1.73 -23.77
C ILE A 463 -15.38 0.97 -23.56
N ASP A 464 -15.02 0.70 -22.30
CA ASP A 464 -13.88 -0.17 -22.00
C ASP A 464 -14.25 -1.66 -22.00
N PHE A 465 -13.25 -2.55 -21.98
CA PHE A 465 -13.49 -3.99 -22.09
C PHE A 465 -14.38 -4.57 -20.96
N PRO A 466 -14.23 -4.20 -19.68
CA PRO A 466 -15.18 -4.55 -18.61
C PRO A 466 -16.64 -4.09 -18.85
N GLU A 467 -16.83 -2.87 -19.34
CA GLU A 467 -18.14 -2.32 -19.70
C GLU A 467 -18.72 -3.05 -20.91
N PHE A 468 -17.87 -3.42 -21.87
CA PHE A 468 -18.21 -4.27 -23.01
C PHE A 468 -18.63 -5.69 -22.59
N LEU A 469 -17.97 -6.30 -21.60
CA LEU A 469 -18.38 -7.59 -21.04
C LEU A 469 -19.74 -7.51 -20.36
N ASN A 470 -20.03 -6.43 -19.64
CA ASN A 470 -21.36 -6.20 -19.06
C ASN A 470 -22.44 -5.97 -20.13
N LEU A 471 -22.10 -5.30 -21.22
CA LEU A 471 -22.96 -5.13 -22.40
C LEU A 471 -23.26 -6.49 -23.06
N MET A 472 -22.22 -7.29 -23.31
CA MET A 472 -22.34 -8.61 -23.94
C MET A 472 -23.03 -9.63 -23.04
N ALA A 473 -22.77 -9.64 -21.72
CA ALA A 473 -23.45 -10.52 -20.77
C ALA A 473 -24.94 -10.18 -20.60
N ARG A 474 -25.32 -8.90 -20.69
CA ARG A 474 -26.73 -8.47 -20.75
C ARG A 474 -27.41 -8.96 -22.03
N LYS A 475 -26.71 -8.93 -23.16
CA LYS A 475 -27.20 -9.42 -24.47
C LYS A 475 -27.27 -10.95 -24.55
N MET A 476 -26.31 -11.67 -23.97
CA MET A 476 -26.29 -13.15 -23.93
C MET A 476 -27.48 -13.75 -23.16
N LYS A 477 -27.99 -13.05 -22.15
CA LYS A 477 -29.22 -13.45 -21.46
C LYS A 477 -30.46 -13.43 -22.35
N ASP A 478 -30.40 -12.77 -23.52
CA ASP A 478 -31.47 -12.68 -24.52
C ASP A 478 -31.21 -13.57 -25.77
N THR A 479 -30.04 -14.20 -25.93
CA THR A 479 -29.62 -14.89 -27.17
C THR A 479 -29.31 -16.38 -26.98
N ASP A 480 -30.38 -17.19 -26.94
CA ASP A 480 -30.36 -18.64 -27.18
C ASP A 480 -31.35 -18.98 -28.32
N SER A 481 -31.28 -18.28 -29.46
CA SER A 481 -32.22 -18.50 -30.56
C SER A 481 -31.54 -19.10 -31.80
N GLU A 482 -32.06 -20.25 -32.23
CA GLU A 482 -31.68 -20.99 -33.45
C GLU A 482 -31.66 -20.13 -34.73
N GLU A 483 -32.32 -18.96 -34.70
CA GLU A 483 -32.38 -18.01 -35.81
C GLU A 483 -31.05 -17.27 -36.02
N GLU A 484 -30.34 -16.88 -34.95
CA GLU A 484 -29.05 -16.18 -35.08
C GLU A 484 -27.93 -17.10 -35.57
N LEU A 485 -27.94 -18.39 -35.20
CA LEU A 485 -27.00 -19.38 -35.74
C LEU A 485 -27.24 -19.65 -37.24
N LYS A 486 -28.50 -19.62 -37.68
CA LYS A 486 -28.86 -19.70 -39.11
C LYS A 486 -28.45 -18.45 -39.87
N GLU A 487 -28.58 -17.27 -39.27
CA GLU A 487 -28.11 -16.03 -39.88
C GLU A 487 -26.59 -15.97 -39.97
N ALA A 488 -25.88 -16.38 -38.92
CA ALA A 488 -24.42 -16.51 -38.94
C ALA A 488 -23.99 -17.47 -40.05
N PHE A 489 -24.60 -18.66 -40.17
CA PHE A 489 -24.27 -19.61 -41.23
C PHE A 489 -24.49 -19.03 -42.63
N ARG A 490 -25.57 -18.26 -42.84
CA ARG A 490 -25.83 -17.57 -44.13
C ARG A 490 -24.82 -16.48 -44.46
N VAL A 491 -24.16 -15.90 -43.46
CA VAL A 491 -23.07 -14.92 -43.70
C VAL A 491 -21.83 -15.64 -44.26
N PHE A 492 -21.59 -16.89 -43.84
CA PHE A 492 -20.50 -17.73 -44.33
C PHE A 492 -20.81 -18.41 -45.67
N ASP A 493 -21.98 -19.03 -45.82
CA ASP A 493 -22.46 -19.69 -47.05
C ASP A 493 -23.03 -18.64 -48.03
N LYS A 494 -22.13 -17.98 -48.77
CA LYS A 494 -22.50 -16.87 -49.65
C LYS A 494 -23.30 -17.32 -50.86
N ASP A 495 -23.05 -18.51 -51.39
CA ASP A 495 -23.79 -19.04 -52.53
C ASP A 495 -25.10 -19.78 -52.11
N GLN A 496 -25.30 -19.96 -50.80
CA GLN A 496 -26.48 -20.58 -50.16
C GLN A 496 -26.70 -22.02 -50.60
N ASN A 497 -25.63 -22.74 -50.93
CA ASN A 497 -25.72 -24.13 -51.33
C ASN A 497 -25.92 -25.10 -50.13
N GLY A 498 -25.84 -24.57 -48.90
CA GLY A 498 -26.02 -25.31 -47.65
C GLY A 498 -24.71 -25.82 -47.02
N PHE A 499 -23.57 -25.54 -47.64
CA PHE A 499 -22.24 -25.98 -47.23
C PHE A 499 -21.25 -24.82 -47.34
N ILE A 500 -20.39 -24.65 -46.32
CA ILE A 500 -19.35 -23.62 -46.32
C ILE A 500 -18.09 -24.22 -46.95
N SER A 501 -17.72 -23.70 -48.11
CA SER A 501 -16.47 -24.10 -48.78
C SER A 501 -15.24 -23.36 -48.24
N ALA A 502 -14.05 -23.93 -48.45
CA ALA A 502 -12.76 -23.29 -48.08
C ALA A 502 -12.60 -21.87 -48.62
N ALA A 503 -13.06 -21.64 -49.85
CA ALA A 503 -12.97 -20.33 -50.49
C ALA A 503 -13.91 -19.30 -49.82
N GLU A 504 -15.09 -19.73 -49.38
CA GLU A 504 -16.07 -18.86 -48.72
C GLU A 504 -15.65 -18.52 -47.30
N LEU A 505 -15.18 -19.53 -46.54
CA LEU A 505 -14.62 -19.32 -45.21
C LEU A 505 -13.46 -18.32 -45.26
N ARG A 506 -12.52 -18.51 -46.21
CA ARG A 506 -11.41 -17.57 -46.42
C ARG A 506 -11.90 -16.16 -46.74
N HIS A 507 -12.90 -16.05 -47.61
CA HIS A 507 -13.39 -14.74 -48.05
C HIS A 507 -14.05 -13.96 -46.91
N VAL A 508 -14.82 -14.62 -46.04
CA VAL A 508 -15.42 -13.97 -44.87
C VAL A 508 -14.35 -13.59 -43.85
N MET A 509 -13.41 -14.47 -43.53
CA MET A 509 -12.31 -14.16 -42.61
C MET A 509 -11.45 -12.99 -43.13
N THR A 510 -11.19 -12.95 -44.44
CA THR A 510 -10.44 -11.84 -45.05
C THR A 510 -11.19 -10.50 -44.96
N ASN A 511 -12.52 -10.50 -45.10
CA ASN A 511 -13.32 -9.28 -44.95
C ASN A 511 -13.43 -8.82 -43.50
N LEU A 512 -13.40 -9.75 -42.54
CA LEU A 512 -13.31 -9.47 -41.11
C LEU A 512 -11.92 -8.99 -40.68
N GLY A 513 -10.93 -9.08 -41.58
CA GLY A 513 -9.59 -8.52 -41.42
C GLY A 513 -8.50 -9.57 -41.20
N GLU A 514 -8.85 -10.86 -41.15
CA GLU A 514 -7.91 -11.95 -40.94
C GLU A 514 -7.49 -12.61 -42.26
N LYS A 515 -6.18 -12.66 -42.50
CA LYS A 515 -5.59 -13.28 -43.69
C LYS A 515 -5.00 -14.64 -43.33
N LEU A 516 -5.81 -15.68 -43.47
CA LEU A 516 -5.38 -17.06 -43.27
C LEU A 516 -4.71 -17.61 -44.53
N THR A 517 -3.70 -18.48 -44.36
CA THR A 517 -3.04 -19.17 -45.48
C THR A 517 -3.89 -20.30 -46.03
N ASP A 518 -3.53 -20.84 -47.20
CA ASP A 518 -4.31 -21.91 -47.82
C ASP A 518 -4.37 -23.15 -46.92
N GLU A 519 -3.23 -23.50 -46.33
CA GLU A 519 -3.08 -24.62 -45.41
C GLU A 519 -3.84 -24.43 -44.09
N GLU A 520 -3.93 -23.22 -43.54
CA GLU A 520 -4.64 -22.95 -42.27
C GLU A 520 -6.16 -23.09 -42.44
N VAL A 521 -6.72 -22.60 -43.54
CA VAL A 521 -8.16 -22.77 -43.82
C VAL A 521 -8.50 -24.23 -44.09
N ASP A 522 -7.62 -24.95 -44.79
CA ASP A 522 -7.80 -26.39 -45.04
C ASP A 522 -7.66 -27.21 -43.74
N GLU A 523 -6.84 -26.76 -42.78
CA GLU A 523 -6.77 -27.32 -41.42
C GLU A 523 -8.08 -27.09 -40.65
N MET A 524 -8.58 -25.85 -40.63
CA MET A 524 -9.85 -25.52 -39.95
C MET A 524 -11.03 -26.31 -40.52
N ILE A 525 -11.10 -26.48 -41.85
CA ILE A 525 -12.14 -27.31 -42.46
C ILE A 525 -11.97 -28.76 -42.03
N ARG A 526 -10.76 -29.31 -42.06
CA ARG A 526 -10.53 -30.70 -41.67
C ARG A 526 -10.86 -31.00 -40.21
N GLU A 527 -10.74 -30.00 -39.33
CA GLU A 527 -11.14 -30.12 -37.93
C GLU A 527 -12.67 -30.07 -37.73
N ALA A 528 -13.37 -29.32 -38.58
CA ALA A 528 -14.82 -29.15 -38.52
C ALA A 528 -15.59 -30.22 -39.30
N ASP A 529 -15.06 -30.66 -40.44
CA ASP A 529 -15.63 -31.63 -41.37
C ASP A 529 -15.45 -33.05 -40.84
N VAL A 530 -16.53 -33.61 -40.30
CA VAL A 530 -16.53 -34.91 -39.63
C VAL A 530 -16.78 -36.04 -40.62
N ASP A 531 -17.54 -35.77 -41.68
CA ASP A 531 -17.87 -36.76 -42.69
C ASP A 531 -16.83 -36.86 -43.82
N GLY A 532 -15.92 -35.88 -43.90
CA GLY A 532 -14.71 -35.88 -44.72
C GLY A 532 -14.97 -35.54 -46.18
N ASP A 533 -16.07 -34.84 -46.49
CA ASP A 533 -16.43 -34.43 -47.83
C ASP A 533 -15.68 -33.18 -48.35
N GLY A 534 -14.94 -32.52 -47.45
CA GLY A 534 -14.11 -31.35 -47.70
C GLY A 534 -14.84 -30.01 -47.58
N GLN A 535 -16.08 -29.99 -47.07
CA GLN A 535 -16.89 -28.80 -46.84
C GLN A 535 -17.61 -28.89 -45.49
N ILE A 536 -18.02 -27.76 -44.91
CA ILE A 536 -18.68 -27.76 -43.58
C ILE A 536 -20.17 -27.57 -43.77
N ASN A 537 -20.99 -28.58 -43.45
CA ASN A 537 -22.44 -28.44 -43.50
C ASN A 537 -23.01 -27.73 -42.25
N TYR A 538 -24.28 -27.35 -42.29
CA TYR A 538 -24.90 -26.61 -41.17
C TYR A 538 -24.81 -27.34 -39.83
N GLU A 539 -25.02 -28.66 -39.81
CA GLU A 539 -24.99 -29.43 -38.57
C GLU A 539 -23.58 -29.52 -37.99
N GLU A 540 -22.57 -29.65 -38.86
CA GLU A 540 -21.16 -29.61 -38.47
C GLU A 540 -20.76 -28.22 -37.97
N PHE A 541 -21.17 -27.15 -38.65
CA PHE A 541 -20.90 -25.78 -38.23
C PHE A 541 -21.49 -25.48 -36.86
N VAL A 542 -22.77 -25.83 -36.65
CA VAL A 542 -23.42 -25.67 -35.35
C VAL A 542 -22.70 -26.49 -34.30
N LYS A 543 -22.31 -27.73 -34.62
CA LYS A 543 -21.60 -28.57 -33.67
C LYS A 543 -20.23 -28.00 -33.31
N VAL A 544 -19.51 -27.38 -34.23
CA VAL A 544 -18.25 -26.69 -33.92
C VAL A 544 -18.49 -25.48 -33.02
N MET A 545 -19.48 -24.64 -33.36
CA MET A 545 -19.82 -23.45 -32.58
C MET A 545 -20.44 -23.77 -31.20
N MET A 546 -21.06 -24.94 -31.05
CA MET A 546 -21.72 -25.37 -29.80
C MET A 546 -20.95 -26.44 -29.02
N ALA A 547 -19.91 -27.06 -29.60
CA ALA A 547 -19.04 -28.00 -28.88
C ALA A 547 -17.89 -27.26 -28.20
N LYS A 548 -18.25 -26.39 -27.27
CA LYS A 548 -17.59 -26.22 -25.98
C LYS A 548 -18.46 -25.48 -24.98
#